data_AF-A0A931H2W4-F1
#
_entry.id   AF-A0A931H2W4-F1
#
_cell.length_a   1.000
_cell.length_b   1.000
_cell.length_c   1.000
_cell.angle_alpha   90.00
_cell.angle_beta   90.00
_cell.angle_gamma   90.00
#
_symmetry.space_group_name_H-M   'P 1'
#
loop_
_entity.id
_entity.type
_entity.pdbx_description
1 polymer ?
#
loop_
_entity_poly.entity_id
_entity_poly.type
_entity_poly.pdbx_seq_one_letter_code
_entity_poly.pdbx_strand_id
1 'polypeptide(L)'
;MRSYRLATIASCAALAAVLSACTSRPVVVNSYPQVAAPAATVVTVPVAAAEYGRITSIESPVAGAYRITIQSETAGWRTLDLPATGDLRIGDRVRIENGTITRA
;
A
#
# COMPACT_ATOMS: atom_id res chain seq x y z
N MET A 1 56.96 -8.53 -30.60
CA MET A 1 55.83 -9.48 -30.43
C MET A 1 55.32 -9.61 -28.97
N ARG A 2 56.06 -9.15 -27.94
CA ARG A 2 55.68 -9.31 -26.51
C ARG A 2 54.79 -8.19 -25.96
N SER A 3 54.80 -7.02 -26.61
CA SER A 3 54.07 -5.80 -26.20
C SER A 3 52.58 -5.81 -26.56
N TYR A 4 52.18 -6.57 -27.59
CA TYR A 4 50.77 -6.65 -28.03
C TYR A 4 49.88 -7.44 -27.07
N ARG A 5 50.45 -8.39 -26.30
CA ARG A 5 49.71 -9.21 -25.32
C ARG A 5 49.24 -8.41 -24.10
N LEU A 6 49.92 -7.30 -23.79
CA LEU A 6 49.56 -6.43 -22.67
C LEU A 6 48.41 -5.48 -23.03
N ALA A 7 48.32 -5.08 -24.31
CA ALA A 7 47.25 -4.20 -24.79
C ALA A 7 45.88 -4.89 -24.76
N THR A 8 45.81 -6.21 -25.02
CA THR A 8 44.56 -6.96 -25.04
C THR A 8 43.93 -7.12 -23.65
N ILE A 9 44.74 -7.18 -22.59
CA ILE A 9 44.26 -7.35 -21.21
C ILE A 9 43.64 -6.05 -20.70
N ALA A 10 44.19 -4.90 -21.09
CA ALA A 10 43.68 -3.58 -20.68
C ALA A 10 42.28 -3.29 -21.25
N SER A 11 41.99 -3.71 -22.49
CA SER A 11 40.67 -3.51 -23.11
C SER A 11 39.56 -4.32 -22.44
N CYS A 12 39.85 -5.51 -21.92
CA CYS A 12 38.84 -6.35 -21.25
C CYS A 12 38.41 -5.77 -19.89
N ALA A 13 39.31 -5.12 -19.15
CA ALA A 13 38.99 -4.54 -17.85
C ALA A 13 37.99 -3.36 -17.96
N ALA A 14 38.07 -2.57 -19.03
CA ALA A 14 37.17 -1.45 -19.27
C ALA A 14 35.72 -1.90 -19.55
N LEU A 15 35.54 -3.00 -20.27
CA LEU A 15 34.21 -3.54 -20.60
C LEU A 15 33.50 -4.15 -19.38
N ALA A 16 34.24 -4.79 -18.47
CA ALA A 16 33.67 -5.33 -17.24
C ALA A 16 33.16 -4.21 -16.30
N ALA A 17 33.84 -3.07 -16.26
CA ALA A 17 33.45 -1.93 -15.42
C ALA A 17 32.13 -1.29 -15.87
N VAL A 18 31.86 -1.20 -17.17
CA VAL A 18 30.62 -0.62 -17.71
C VAL A 18 29.40 -1.49 -17.39
N LEU A 19 29.55 -2.81 -17.38
CA LEU A 19 28.45 -3.73 -17.06
C LEU A 19 27.99 -3.63 -15.60
N SER A 20 28.91 -3.32 -14.68
CA SER A 20 28.60 -3.15 -13.25
C SER A 20 27.80 -1.89 -12.94
N ALA A 21 27.78 -0.89 -13.82
CA ALA A 21 26.99 0.34 -13.60
C ALA A 21 25.50 0.16 -13.92
N CYS A 22 25.14 -0.86 -14.71
CA CYS A 22 23.74 -1.11 -15.09
C CYS A 22 22.92 -1.84 -14.01
N THR A 23 23.56 -2.38 -12.97
CA THR A 23 22.88 -3.04 -11.83
C THR A 23 22.64 -2.09 -10.64
N SER A 24 23.16 -0.86 -10.70
CA SER A 24 22.91 0.20 -9.71
C SER A 24 21.51 0.79 -9.87
N ARG A 25 20.47 -0.02 -9.67
CA ARG A 25 19.11 0.47 -9.44
C ARG A 25 19.03 0.92 -7.98
N PRO A 26 18.81 2.21 -7.68
CA PRO A 26 18.48 2.61 -6.32
C PRO A 26 17.19 1.90 -5.92
N VAL A 27 17.24 1.10 -4.86
CA VAL A 27 16.02 0.64 -4.19
C VAL A 27 15.38 1.89 -3.59
N VAL A 28 14.36 2.40 -4.27
CA VAL A 28 13.47 3.41 -3.70
C VAL A 28 12.67 2.71 -2.61
N VAL A 29 13.22 2.74 -1.39
CA VAL A 29 12.46 2.38 -0.19
C VAL A 29 11.46 3.49 0.01
N ASN A 30 10.24 3.22 -0.45
CA ASN A 30 9.08 4.09 -0.27
C ASN A 30 8.80 4.19 1.24
N SER A 31 9.45 5.17 1.88
CA SER A 31 9.38 5.43 3.31
C SER A 31 8.11 6.24 3.59
N TYR A 32 6.96 5.63 3.28
CA TYR A 32 5.70 6.15 3.79
C TYR A 32 5.76 6.01 5.31
N PRO A 33 5.67 7.11 6.08
CA PRO A 33 5.59 7.02 7.52
C PRO A 33 4.40 6.13 7.84
N GLN A 34 4.69 4.98 8.44
CA GLN A 34 3.72 4.13 9.09
C GLN A 34 3.28 4.93 10.32
N VAL A 35 2.36 5.90 10.14
CA VAL A 35 1.74 6.55 11.28
C VAL A 35 1.00 5.43 11.99
N ALA A 36 1.47 5.10 13.20
CA ALA A 36 0.83 4.10 14.04
C ALA A 36 -0.67 4.41 14.05
N ALA A 37 -1.49 3.45 13.59
CA ALA A 37 -2.92 3.57 13.64
C ALA A 37 -3.29 3.97 15.08
N PRO A 38 -4.14 5.00 15.28
CA PRO A 38 -4.55 5.38 16.62
C PRO A 38 -5.09 4.14 17.33
N ALA A 39 -4.63 3.91 18.57
CA ALA A 39 -5.10 2.81 19.39
C ALA A 39 -6.64 2.85 19.40
N ALA A 40 -7.26 1.86 18.76
CA ALA A 40 -8.70 1.79 18.65
C ALA A 40 -9.26 1.71 20.08
N THR A 41 -9.86 2.80 20.55
CA THR A 41 -10.64 2.76 21.77
C THR A 41 -11.86 1.90 21.47
N VAL A 42 -11.92 0.71 22.06
CA VAL A 42 -13.08 -0.18 21.93
C VAL A 42 -14.21 0.43 22.74
N VAL A 43 -14.97 1.32 22.09
CA VAL A 43 -16.26 1.78 22.61
C VAL A 43 -17.27 0.67 22.28
N THR A 44 -17.68 -0.07 23.30
CA THR A 44 -18.81 -1.00 23.22
C THR A 44 -20.10 -0.18 23.14
N VAL A 45 -20.54 0.14 21.92
CA VAL A 45 -21.87 0.72 21.66
C VAL A 45 -22.84 -0.45 21.49
N PRO A 46 -24.06 -0.42 22.08
CA PRO A 46 -25.04 -1.47 21.85
C PRO A 46 -25.32 -1.64 20.35
N VAL A 47 -25.28 -2.91 19.90
CA VAL A 47 -25.41 -3.36 18.51
C VAL A 47 -26.85 -3.13 18.04
N ALA A 48 -27.16 -1.90 17.64
CA ALA A 48 -28.42 -1.56 16.96
C ALA A 48 -28.32 -0.29 16.07
N ALA A 49 -27.15 0.34 15.96
CA ALA A 49 -26.98 1.52 15.14
C ALA A 49 -26.15 1.16 13.90
N ALA A 50 -26.83 1.11 12.76
CA ALA A 50 -26.19 1.26 11.47
C ALA A 50 -25.29 2.50 11.49
N GLU A 51 -23.98 2.28 11.35
CA GLU A 51 -22.99 3.34 11.43
C GLU A 51 -22.77 3.91 10.03
N TYR A 52 -22.93 5.22 9.85
CA TYR A 52 -22.70 5.86 8.56
C TYR A 52 -21.35 6.54 8.50
N GLY A 53 -20.73 6.54 7.33
CA GLY A 53 -19.46 7.20 7.10
C GLY A 53 -19.17 7.44 5.63
N ARG A 54 -18.01 8.03 5.35
CA ARG A 54 -17.51 8.26 4.00
C ARG A 54 -16.21 7.53 3.74
N ILE A 55 -16.08 6.95 2.56
CA ILE A 55 -14.82 6.30 2.14
C ILE A 55 -13.76 7.35 1.89
N THR A 56 -12.56 7.10 2.40
CA THR A 56 -11.41 8.02 2.32
C THR A 56 -10.18 7.39 1.69
N SER A 57 -9.99 6.08 1.88
CA SER A 57 -8.95 5.30 1.22
C SER A 57 -9.50 3.93 0.82
N ILE A 58 -9.03 3.43 -0.32
CA ILE A 58 -9.24 2.06 -0.78
C ILE A 58 -7.88 1.55 -1.23
N GLU A 59 -7.36 0.55 -0.54
CA GLU A 59 -6.07 -0.06 -0.81
C GLU A 59 -6.29 -1.53 -1.16
N SER A 60 -5.53 -2.05 -2.12
CA SER A 60 -5.51 -3.49 -2.43
C SER A 60 -4.19 -4.07 -1.92
N PRO A 61 -4.14 -4.57 -0.66
CA PRO A 61 -3.00 -5.36 -0.22
C PRO A 61 -2.79 -6.56 -1.15
N VAL A 62 -1.51 -6.92 -1.35
CA VAL A 62 -1.05 -8.02 -2.23
C VAL A 62 -1.74 -9.38 -1.96
N ALA A 63 -2.42 -9.51 -0.81
CA ALA A 63 -3.17 -10.69 -0.38
C ALA A 63 -4.60 -10.82 -0.96
N GLY A 64 -5.01 -10.00 -1.94
CA GLY A 64 -6.29 -10.14 -2.63
C GLY A 64 -7.52 -9.70 -1.82
N ALA A 65 -7.30 -9.04 -0.67
CA ALA A 65 -8.33 -8.30 0.05
C ALA A 65 -8.26 -6.82 -0.34
N TYR A 66 -9.34 -6.09 -0.11
CA TYR A 66 -9.39 -4.63 -0.18
C TYR A 66 -9.51 -4.06 1.21
N ARG A 67 -8.57 -3.21 1.59
CA ARG A 67 -8.59 -2.45 2.81
C ARG A 67 -9.26 -1.11 2.56
N ILE A 68 -10.39 -0.87 3.21
CA ILE A 68 -11.17 0.35 3.06
C ILE A 68 -11.11 1.14 4.35
N THR A 69 -10.69 2.41 4.25
CA THR A 69 -10.71 3.35 5.37
C THR A 69 -11.89 4.30 5.24
N ILE A 70 -12.69 4.39 6.29
CA ILE A 70 -13.93 5.15 6.35
C ILE A 70 -13.82 6.16 7.49
N GLN A 71 -14.18 7.40 7.21
CA GLN A 71 -14.45 8.39 8.24
C GLN A 71 -15.91 8.22 8.68
N SER A 72 -16.10 7.52 9.79
CA SER A 72 -17.42 7.37 10.42
C SER A 72 -17.89 8.67 11.03
N GLU A 73 -19.19 8.93 10.89
CA GLU A 73 -19.87 10.10 11.44
C GLU A 73 -20.04 10.01 12.97
N THR A 74 -20.01 8.79 13.53
CA THR A 74 -20.27 8.54 14.96
C THR A 74 -19.11 7.93 15.73
N ALA A 75 -18.19 7.22 15.07
CA ALA A 75 -17.14 6.44 15.76
C ALA A 75 -15.71 6.72 15.28
N GLY A 76 -15.48 7.78 14.50
CA GLY A 76 -14.15 8.14 14.01
C GLY A 76 -13.69 7.30 12.82
N TRP A 77 -12.40 6.99 12.71
CA TRP A 77 -11.89 6.23 11.56
C TRP A 77 -12.15 4.73 11.71
N ARG A 78 -12.68 4.09 10.67
CA ARG A 78 -12.89 2.63 10.57
C ARG A 78 -12.07 2.06 9.43
N THR A 79 -11.42 0.92 9.66
CA THR A 79 -10.70 0.19 8.61
C THR A 79 -11.30 -1.20 8.50
N LEU A 80 -11.72 -1.58 7.30
CA LEU A 80 -12.39 -2.84 7.03
C LEU A 80 -11.72 -3.55 5.85
N ASP A 81 -11.48 -4.85 5.99
CA ASP A 81 -10.91 -5.69 4.95
C ASP A 81 -12.04 -6.50 4.29
N LEU A 82 -12.30 -6.24 3.00
CA LEU A 82 -13.33 -6.92 2.23
C LEU A 82 -12.72 -7.77 1.12
N PRO A 83 -13.34 -8.91 0.77
CA PRO A 83 -12.88 -9.73 -0.36
C PRO A 83 -13.09 -9.05 -1.71
N ALA A 84 -13.99 -8.06 -1.80
CA ALA A 84 -14.23 -7.26 -3.00
C ALA A 84 -14.79 -5.89 -2.64
N THR A 85 -14.36 -4.85 -3.35
CA THR A 85 -14.88 -3.47 -3.23
C THR A 85 -16.19 -3.26 -4.01
N GLY A 86 -16.48 -4.08 -5.02
CA GLY A 86 -17.63 -3.87 -5.91
C GLY A 86 -17.52 -2.54 -6.66
N ASP A 87 -18.54 -1.68 -6.53
CA ASP A 87 -18.56 -0.31 -7.08
C ASP A 87 -18.24 0.77 -6.04
N LEU A 88 -17.75 0.41 -4.85
CA LEU A 88 -17.41 1.40 -3.82
C LEU A 88 -16.27 2.31 -4.30
N ARG A 89 -16.47 3.62 -4.19
CA ARG A 89 -15.51 4.66 -4.56
C ARG A 89 -15.20 5.55 -3.38
N ILE A 90 -14.00 6.13 -3.40
CA ILE A 90 -13.60 7.16 -2.43
C ILE A 90 -14.61 8.32 -2.51
N GLY A 91 -15.09 8.77 -1.35
CA GLY A 91 -16.12 9.81 -1.21
C GLY A 91 -17.55 9.27 -1.09
N ASP A 92 -17.81 8.01 -1.46
CA ASP A 92 -19.12 7.38 -1.30
C ASP A 92 -19.54 7.36 0.17
N ARG A 93 -20.84 7.60 0.41
CA ARG A 93 -21.43 7.42 1.73
C ARG A 93 -21.83 5.96 1.89
N VAL A 94 -21.43 5.37 3.01
CA VAL A 94 -21.65 3.96 3.29
C VAL A 94 -22.25 3.76 4.66
N ARG A 95 -23.05 2.71 4.76
CA ARG A 95 -23.60 2.15 5.99
C ARG A 95 -22.79 0.92 6.36
N ILE A 96 -22.35 0.87 7.60
CA ILE A 96 -21.63 -0.24 8.19
C ILE A 96 -22.60 -0.95 9.14
N GLU A 97 -22.81 -2.24 8.90
CA GLU A 97 -23.75 -3.05 9.67
C GLU A 97 -23.23 -4.48 9.79
N ASN A 98 -23.03 -4.97 11.02
CA ASN A 98 -22.52 -6.31 11.32
C ASN A 98 -21.23 -6.69 10.54
N GLY A 99 -20.34 -5.72 10.31
CA GLY A 99 -19.07 -5.92 9.58
C GLY A 99 -19.22 -5.97 8.05
N THR A 100 -20.43 -5.82 7.53
CA THR A 100 -20.69 -5.62 6.10
C THR A 100 -20.86 -4.14 5.79
N ILE A 101 -20.42 -3.72 4.61
CA ILE A 101 -20.55 -2.34 4.15
C ILE A 101 -21.52 -2.32 2.97
N THR A 102 -22.50 -1.43 3.04
CA THR A 102 -23.44 -1.15 1.95
C THR A 102 -23.43 0.33 1.62
N ARG A 103 -23.70 0.68 0.36
CA ARG A 103 -23.89 2.09 -0.01
C ARG A 103 -25.20 2.58 0.62
N ALA A 104 -25.16 3.74 1.26
CA ALA A 104 -26.29 4.37 1.95
C ALA A 104 -27.15 5.21 1.01
#